data_AF-A0A1M8AA69-F1
#
_entry.id   AF-A0A1M8AA69-F1
#
_cell.length_a   1.000
_cell.length_b   1.000
_cell.length_c   1.000
_cell.angle_alpha   90.00
_cell.angle_beta   90.00
_cell.angle_gamma   90.00
#
_symmetry.space_group_name_H-M   'P 1'
#
loop_
_entity.id
_entity.type
_entity.pdbx_description
1 polymer ?
#
loop_
_entity_poly.entity_id
_entity_poly.type
_entity_poly.pdbx_seq_one_letter_code
_entity_poly.pdbx_strand_id
1 'polypeptide(L)'
;MFATVARQSSASMAFSALHKQYVTNLYRRFLRNSLNWRIRRDTWRADAAHIRAQFEFNRNVRNPRELATIFNKAEEQLASRIHPDPYRPPTFVGGTKWERNLPPRMFTDEEKAESLKDQNV
;
A
#
# COMPACT_ATOMS: atom_id res chain seq x y z
N MET A 1 21.04 29.42 -38.96
CA MET A 1 21.05 28.15 -38.21
C MET A 1 20.61 28.44 -36.79
N PHE A 2 19.36 28.12 -36.42
CA PHE A 2 18.88 28.31 -35.05
C PHE A 2 18.66 26.95 -34.42
N ALA A 3 19.53 26.59 -33.46
CA ALA A 3 19.38 25.38 -32.67
C ALA A 3 18.32 25.63 -31.58
N THR A 4 17.22 24.89 -31.65
CA THR A 4 16.19 24.82 -30.60
C THR A 4 16.74 24.05 -29.39
N VAL A 5 16.87 24.72 -28.25
CA VAL A 5 17.16 24.08 -26.95
C VAL A 5 15.89 23.39 -26.46
N ALA A 6 15.91 22.06 -26.37
CA ALA A 6 14.86 21.28 -25.73
C ALA A 6 14.95 21.44 -24.20
N ARG A 7 13.83 21.85 -23.58
CA ARG A 7 13.72 22.04 -22.12
C ARG A 7 13.45 20.68 -21.45
N GLN A 8 14.48 20.08 -20.86
CA GLN A 8 14.36 18.83 -20.08
C GLN A 8 13.51 19.08 -18.82
N SER A 9 12.31 18.47 -18.75
CA SER A 9 11.35 18.64 -17.64
C SER A 9 10.73 17.31 -17.17
N SER A 10 11.45 16.19 -17.31
CA SER A 10 10.97 14.87 -16.88
C SER A 10 11.11 14.61 -15.37
N ALA A 11 12.11 15.21 -14.71
CA ALA A 11 12.41 14.93 -13.30
C ALA A 11 11.36 15.49 -12.33
N SER A 12 10.85 16.71 -12.55
CA SER A 12 9.83 17.33 -11.67
C SER A 12 8.51 16.55 -11.65
N MET A 13 8.14 15.95 -12.79
CA MET A 13 6.97 15.09 -12.93
C MET A 13 7.13 13.78 -12.14
N ALA A 14 8.33 13.17 -12.15
CA ALA A 14 8.60 11.93 -11.42
C ALA A 14 8.55 12.12 -9.88
N PHE A 15 9.15 13.20 -9.36
CA PHE A 15 9.13 13.50 -7.92
C PHE A 15 7.72 13.79 -7.40
N SER A 16 6.89 14.51 -8.18
CA SER A 16 5.50 14.77 -7.83
C SER A 16 4.62 13.51 -7.89
N ALA A 17 4.87 12.61 -8.85
CA ALA A 17 4.15 11.34 -8.95
C ALA A 17 4.46 10.40 -7.77
N LEU A 18 5.74 10.25 -7.40
CA LEU A 18 6.14 9.45 -6.24
C LEU A 18 5.58 10.03 -4.94
N HIS A 19 5.63 11.36 -4.78
CA HIS A 19 5.04 12.04 -3.64
C HIS A 19 3.53 11.76 -3.54
N LYS A 20 2.79 11.87 -4.65
CA LYS A 20 1.35 11.54 -4.70
C LYS A 20 1.09 10.08 -4.33
N GLN A 21 1.90 9.14 -4.83
CA GLN A 21 1.78 7.73 -4.47
C GLN A 21 2.02 7.51 -2.97
N TYR A 22 3.05 8.15 -2.41
CA TYR A 22 3.36 8.06 -0.99
C TYR A 22 2.22 8.61 -0.12
N VAL A 23 1.72 9.81 -0.40
CA VAL A 23 0.60 10.42 0.34
C VAL A 23 -0.68 9.59 0.22
N THR A 24 -0.99 9.06 -0.97
CA THR A 24 -2.17 8.21 -1.14
C THR A 24 -2.03 6.86 -0.43
N ASN A 25 -0.83 6.29 -0.37
CA ASN A 25 -0.52 5.11 0.44
C ASN A 25 -0.70 5.40 1.93
N LEU A 26 -0.13 6.50 2.44
CA LEU A 26 -0.24 6.92 3.83
C LEU A 26 -1.71 7.14 4.23
N TYR A 27 -2.47 7.89 3.43
CA TYR A 27 -3.90 8.10 3.64
C TYR A 27 -4.70 6.79 3.69
N ARG A 28 -4.43 5.85 2.77
CA ARG A 28 -5.04 4.52 2.79
C ARG A 28 -4.71 3.73 4.06
N ARG A 29 -3.47 3.81 4.56
CA ARG A 29 -3.06 3.16 5.82
C ARG A 29 -3.81 3.74 7.01
N PHE A 30 -3.95 5.06 7.10
CA PHE A 30 -4.73 5.72 8.16
C PHE A 30 -6.19 5.28 8.18
N LEU A 31 -6.86 5.29 7.02
CA LEU A 31 -8.27 4.88 6.92
C LEU A 31 -8.47 3.40 7.29
N ARG A 32 -7.59 2.52 6.80
CA ARG A 32 -7.64 1.08 7.14
C ARG A 32 -7.40 0.86 8.62
N ASN A 33 -6.41 1.52 9.21
CA ASN A 33 -6.13 1.42 10.63
C ASN A 33 -7.30 1.92 11.49
N SER A 34 -7.90 3.06 11.14
CA SER A 34 -9.12 3.56 11.81
C SER A 34 -10.28 2.58 11.71
N LEU A 35 -10.47 1.94 10.55
CA LEU A 35 -11.51 0.92 10.37
C LEU A 35 -11.26 -0.34 11.20
N ASN A 36 -9.99 -0.74 11.40
CA ASN A 36 -9.65 -1.88 12.25
C ASN A 36 -10.08 -1.66 13.70
N TRP A 37 -9.93 -0.44 14.22
CA TRP A 37 -10.37 -0.09 15.57
C TRP A 37 -11.89 0.06 15.69
N ARG A 38 -12.57 0.54 14.63
CA ARG A 38 -13.98 0.91 14.68
C ARG A 38 -14.81 0.13 13.67
N ILE A 39 -15.41 -0.95 14.17
CA ILE A 39 -16.21 -1.89 13.36
C ILE A 39 -17.48 -1.22 12.78
N ARG A 40 -18.15 -0.38 13.57
CA ARG A 40 -19.40 0.28 13.15
C ARG A 40 -19.14 1.38 12.13
N ARG A 41 -19.80 1.29 10.97
CA ARG A 41 -19.59 2.20 9.83
C ARG A 41 -20.03 3.64 10.09
N ASP A 42 -21.09 3.86 10.84
CA ASP A 42 -21.61 5.21 11.10
C ASP A 42 -20.61 6.05 11.88
N THR A 43 -20.09 5.46 12.97
CA THR A 43 -19.04 6.06 13.75
C THR A 43 -17.75 6.18 12.94
N TRP A 44 -17.40 5.19 12.11
CA TRP A 44 -16.15 5.24 11.33
C TRP A 44 -16.15 6.35 10.29
N ARG A 45 -17.30 6.69 9.70
CA ARG A 45 -17.40 7.81 8.74
C ARG A 45 -17.00 9.15 9.35
N ALA A 46 -17.34 9.40 10.62
CA ALA A 46 -16.89 10.61 11.33
C ALA A 46 -15.37 10.66 11.46
N ASP A 47 -14.73 9.53 11.83
CA ASP A 47 -13.26 9.47 11.92
C ASP A 47 -12.61 9.62 10.54
N ALA A 48 -13.18 9.00 9.50
CA ALA A 48 -12.69 9.12 8.13
C ALA A 48 -12.76 10.56 7.61
N ALA A 49 -13.85 11.28 7.92
CA ALA A 49 -13.99 12.70 7.60
C ALA A 49 -12.94 13.55 8.33
N HIS A 50 -12.67 13.25 9.61
CA HIS A 50 -11.63 13.91 10.39
C HIS A 50 -10.23 13.68 9.79
N ILE A 51 -9.90 12.43 9.46
CA ILE A 51 -8.63 12.09 8.78
C ILE A 51 -8.52 12.86 7.46
N ARG A 52 -9.59 12.91 6.66
CA ARG A 52 -9.57 13.66 5.39
C ARG A 52 -9.34 15.17 5.62
N ALA A 53 -9.98 15.77 6.61
CA ALA A 53 -9.78 17.17 6.95
C ALA A 53 -8.32 17.48 7.33
N GLN A 54 -7.66 16.60 8.10
CA GLN A 54 -6.24 16.74 8.44
C GLN A 54 -5.33 16.72 7.19
N PHE A 55 -5.61 15.83 6.24
CA PHE A 55 -4.84 15.75 4.99
C PHE A 55 -5.08 16.98 4.09
N GLU A 56 -6.33 17.46 3.98
CA GLU A 56 -6.64 18.65 3.19
C GLU A 56 -6.03 19.93 3.81
N PHE A 57 -5.95 20.03 5.14
CA PHE A 57 -5.27 21.14 5.82
C PHE A 57 -3.80 21.27 5.40
N ASN A 58 -3.11 20.14 5.21
CA ASN A 58 -1.68 20.11 4.84
C ASN A 58 -1.44 20.02 3.32
N ARG A 59 -2.47 20.18 2.49
CA ARG A 59 -2.38 19.97 1.03
C ARG A 59 -1.45 20.93 0.30
N ASN A 60 -1.36 22.17 0.79
CA ASN A 60 -0.67 23.26 0.10
C ASN A 60 0.73 23.57 0.66
N VAL A 61 1.31 22.67 1.47
CA VAL A 61 2.65 22.85 2.03
C VAL A 61 3.69 22.68 0.91
N ARG A 62 4.50 23.72 0.68
CA ARG A 62 5.52 23.75 -0.40
C ARG A 62 6.94 23.55 0.11
N ASN A 63 7.19 23.85 1.39
CA ASN A 63 8.53 23.73 1.97
C ASN A 63 8.87 22.24 2.21
N PRO A 64 9.93 21.69 1.59
CA PRO A 64 10.28 20.28 1.72
C PRO A 64 10.69 19.87 3.14
N ARG A 65 11.26 20.78 3.94
CA ARG A 65 11.66 20.47 5.32
C ARG A 65 10.43 20.30 6.23
N GLU A 66 9.47 21.21 6.11
CA GLU A 66 8.19 21.12 6.81
C GLU A 66 7.41 19.87 6.40
N LEU A 67 7.45 19.54 5.11
CA LEU A 67 6.78 18.35 4.59
C LEU A 67 7.39 17.05 5.18
N ALA A 68 8.72 16.99 5.31
CA ALA A 68 9.40 15.88 5.96
C ALA A 68 9.03 15.76 7.45
N THR A 69 8.93 16.87 8.18
CA THR A 69 8.53 16.83 9.60
C THR A 69 7.08 16.39 9.77
N ILE A 70 6.17 16.83 8.88
CA ILE A 70 4.78 16.40 8.87
C ILE A 70 4.69 14.88 8.62
N PHE A 71 5.46 14.34 7.67
CA PHE A 71 5.46 12.91 7.39
C PHE A 71 6.01 12.09 8.54
N ASN A 72 7.12 12.50 9.16
CA ASN A 72 7.65 11.80 10.33
C ASN A 72 6.63 11.75 11.47
N LYS A 73 6.02 12.89 11.78
CA LYS A 73 4.95 12.97 12.78
C LYS A 73 3.75 12.08 12.42
N ALA A 74 3.34 12.04 11.15
CA ALA A 74 2.23 11.21 10.71
C ALA A 74 2.56 9.72 10.81
N GLU A 75 3.78 9.30 10.45
CA GLU A 75 4.22 7.91 10.59
C GLU A 75 4.33 7.49 12.06
N GLU A 76 4.84 8.36 12.94
CA GLU A 76 4.88 8.13 14.39
C GLU A 76 3.47 7.99 14.99
N GLN A 77 2.55 8.86 14.58
CA GLN A 77 1.14 8.80 14.98
C GLN A 77 0.46 7.52 14.50
N LEU A 78 0.77 7.10 13.28
CA LEU A 78 0.25 5.86 12.74
C LEU A 78 0.81 4.68 13.51
N ALA A 79 2.13 4.59 13.67
CA ALA A 79 2.83 3.50 14.35
C ALA A 79 2.36 3.32 15.81
N SER A 80 2.18 4.40 16.56
CA SER A 80 1.70 4.36 17.94
C SER A 80 0.25 3.85 18.07
N ARG A 81 -0.53 3.88 17.00
CA ARG A 81 -1.96 3.54 16.99
C ARG A 81 -2.28 2.35 16.08
N ILE A 82 -1.30 1.57 15.66
CA ILE A 82 -1.53 0.36 14.85
C ILE A 82 -2.34 -0.64 15.70
N HIS A 83 -3.44 -1.14 15.12
CA HIS A 83 -4.18 -2.25 15.75
C HIS A 83 -3.31 -3.53 15.77
N PRO A 84 -3.22 -4.26 16.89
CA PRO A 84 -2.35 -5.43 17.01
C PRO A 84 -2.74 -6.57 16.04
N ASP A 85 -4.03 -6.76 15.78
CA ASP A 85 -4.56 -7.75 14.83
C ASP A 85 -5.42 -7.09 13.73
N PRO A 86 -4.82 -6.55 12.66
CA PRO A 86 -5.57 -5.83 11.65
C PRO A 86 -6.41 -6.76 10.77
N TYR A 87 -7.57 -6.28 10.29
CA TYR A 87 -8.41 -7.06 9.38
C TYR A 87 -7.66 -7.39 8.08
N ARG A 88 -7.60 -8.69 7.74
CA ARG A 88 -7.04 -9.20 6.49
C ARG A 88 -8.11 -9.97 5.72
N PRO A 89 -8.28 -9.72 4.40
CA PRO A 89 -9.17 -10.52 3.58
C PRO A 89 -8.78 -12.01 3.64
N PRO A 90 -9.74 -12.95 3.65
CA PRO A 90 -9.43 -14.37 3.84
C PRO A 90 -8.44 -14.94 2.83
N THR A 91 -8.47 -14.48 1.58
CA THR A 91 -7.64 -14.98 0.47
C THR A 91 -6.32 -14.22 0.29
N PHE A 92 -6.03 -13.22 1.13
CA PHE A 92 -4.75 -12.50 1.08
C PHE A 92 -3.75 -13.17 2.03
N VAL A 93 -2.46 -12.87 1.84
CA VAL A 93 -1.38 -13.34 2.73
C VAL A 93 -1.69 -13.03 4.20
N GLY A 94 -1.67 -14.07 5.03
CA GLY A 94 -2.02 -14.00 6.45
C GLY A 94 -3.52 -13.98 6.73
N GLY A 95 -4.37 -14.22 5.74
CA GLY A 95 -5.80 -14.48 5.91
C GLY A 95 -6.09 -15.96 6.16
N THR A 96 -7.29 -16.25 6.67
CA THR A 96 -7.70 -17.61 7.08
C THR A 96 -7.85 -18.62 5.93
N LYS A 97 -7.98 -18.16 4.69
CA LYS A 97 -8.11 -18.98 3.48
C LYS A 97 -6.88 -18.82 2.57
N TRP A 98 -5.81 -18.19 3.04
CA TRP A 98 -4.56 -18.13 2.30
C TRP A 98 -4.02 -19.54 2.10
N GLU A 99 -3.55 -19.82 0.89
CA GLU A 99 -2.96 -21.08 0.50
C GLU A 99 -3.76 -22.38 0.74
N ARG A 100 -5.05 -22.28 1.06
CA ARG A 100 -5.85 -23.44 1.45
C ARG A 100 -5.98 -24.49 0.33
N ASN A 101 -6.19 -24.04 -0.91
CA ASN A 101 -6.36 -24.88 -2.09
C ASN A 101 -5.50 -24.35 -3.25
N LEU A 102 -4.17 -24.34 -3.09
CA LEU A 102 -3.30 -24.03 -4.24
C LEU A 102 -3.43 -25.14 -5.27
N PRO A 103 -3.63 -24.80 -6.56
CA PRO A 103 -3.48 -25.81 -7.59
C PRO A 103 -2.04 -26.34 -7.50
N PRO A 104 -1.85 -27.67 -7.50
CA PRO A 104 -0.51 -28.22 -7.57
C PRO A 104 0.17 -27.71 -8.83
N ARG A 105 1.50 -27.59 -8.78
CA ARG A 105 2.28 -27.35 -9.99
C ARG A 105 2.01 -28.54 -10.92
N MET A 106 1.40 -28.28 -12.06
CA MET A 106 1.26 -29.29 -13.10
C MET A 106 2.66 -29.59 -13.62
N PHE A 107 3.08 -30.86 -13.53
CA PHE A 107 4.33 -31.31 -14.14
C PHE A 107 4.28 -31.09 -15.65
N THR A 108 5.42 -30.76 -16.25
CA THR A 108 5.58 -30.95 -17.69
C THR A 108 5.57 -32.46 -17.99
N ASP A 109 5.28 -32.85 -19.23
CA ASP A 109 5.20 -34.27 -19.60
C ASP A 109 6.53 -35.01 -19.34
N GLU A 110 7.66 -34.31 -19.49
CA GLU A 110 9.01 -34.81 -19.23
C GLU A 110 9.25 -35.10 -17.74
N GLU A 111 8.95 -34.13 -16.87
CA GLU A 111 9.09 -34.26 -15.41
C GLU A 111 8.17 -35.35 -14.86
N LYS A 112 6.96 -35.49 -15.45
CA LYS A 112 6.02 -36.57 -15.12
C LYS A 112 6.61 -37.93 -15.48
N ALA A 113 7.20 -38.06 -16.68
CA ALA A 113 7.81 -39.31 -17.14
C ALA A 113 9.03 -39.71 -16.29
N GLU A 114 9.82 -38.73 -15.82
CA GLU A 114 10.94 -38.97 -14.91
C GLU A 114 10.47 -39.43 -13.53
N SER A 115 9.50 -38.74 -12.92
CA SER A 115 8.95 -39.11 -11.61
C SER A 115 8.29 -40.51 -11.59
N LEU A 116 7.77 -41.01 -12.72
CA LEU A 116 7.14 -42.33 -12.82
C LEU A 116 8.16 -43.48 -12.91
N LYS A 117 9.39 -43.23 -13.35
CA LYS A 117 10.44 -44.25 -13.47
C LYS A 117 10.84 -44.81 -12.10
N ASP A 118 10.81 -43.97 -11.08
CA ASP A 118 11.21 -44.33 -9.71
C ASP A 118 10.11 -45.05 -8.91
N GLN A 119 8.86 -45.08 -9.40
CA GLN A 119 7.72 -45.65 -8.66
C GLN A 119 7.43 -47.13 -8.95
N ASN A 120 8.09 -47.73 -9.95
CA ASN A 120 7.94 -49.15 -10.24
C ASN A 120 8.99 -49.95 -9.46
N VAL A 121 8.64 -50.35 -8.23
CA VAL A 121 9.21 -51.52 -7.52
C VAL A 121 8.25 -52.68 -7.64
#